data_AF-A0A1V8UWP5-F1
#
_entry.id   AF-A0A1V8UWP5-F1
#
_cell.length_a   1.000
_cell.length_b   1.000
_cell.length_c   1.000
_cell.angle_alpha   90.00
_cell.angle_beta   90.00
_cell.angle_gamma   90.00
#
_symmetry.space_group_name_H-M   'P 1'
#
loop_
_entity.id
_entity.type
_entity.pdbx_description
1 polymer ?
#
loop_
_entity_poly.entity_id
_entity_poly.type
_entity_poly.pdbx_seq_one_letter_code
_entity_poly.pdbx_strand_id
1 'polypeptide(L)'
;MSSSLRLPALAFASLSIALSIAVLACSARTLAIFNDQHTTNAWLLPIWPNHFDLTGLKLLIGTSTGIVVLNAVAVVALFVPSMPASFTVLLSGVLSSILALVALIMPSLLNNEAPRRDTLQTWTCSWHDKSTFSGQQPPAQFSTLCHQTRFTTFTPIPMLLFQLLLLATAAYALFQSRRLTNARAHRTGGESGEMEKPLELGDYHAQPSFDTKRTVNGSPKSGVSTSVGTVPAKGALG
;
A
#
# COMPACT_ATOMS: atom_id res chain seq x y z
N MET A 1 11.61 7.57 0.64
CA MET A 1 11.30 6.41 -0.23
C MET A 1 11.56 6.80 -1.68
N SER A 2 12.41 6.03 -2.40
CA SER A 2 12.76 6.29 -3.81
C SER A 2 11.58 6.08 -4.75
N SER A 3 11.57 6.74 -5.90
CA SER A 3 10.51 6.60 -6.91
C SER A 3 10.32 5.15 -7.36
N SER A 4 11.40 4.38 -7.47
CA SER A 4 11.40 2.95 -7.79
C SER A 4 10.60 2.09 -6.80
N LEU A 5 10.51 2.47 -5.53
CA LEU A 5 9.72 1.74 -4.52
C LEU A 5 8.29 2.28 -4.37
N ARG A 6 8.00 3.52 -4.79
CA ARG A 6 6.65 4.09 -4.70
C ARG A 6 5.67 3.36 -5.63
N LEU A 7 6.09 3.02 -6.85
CA LEU A 7 5.24 2.36 -7.84
C LEU A 7 4.70 0.98 -7.37
N PRO A 8 5.54 0.02 -6.92
CA PRO A 8 5.02 -1.25 -6.41
C PRO A 8 4.19 -1.09 -5.12
N ALA A 9 4.57 -0.18 -4.21
CA ALA A 9 3.79 0.08 -3.01
C ALA A 9 2.37 0.62 -3.33
N LEU A 10 2.26 1.53 -4.30
CA LEU A 10 0.97 2.02 -4.80
C LEU A 10 0.14 0.90 -5.45
N ALA A 11 0.78 -0.02 -6.20
CA ALA A 11 0.10 -1.16 -6.82
C ALA A 11 -0.43 -2.18 -5.79
N PHE A 12 0.36 -2.53 -4.77
CA PHE A 12 -0.10 -3.45 -3.71
C PHE A 12 -1.18 -2.81 -2.84
N ALA A 13 -1.06 -1.51 -2.54
CA ALA A 13 -2.10 -0.77 -1.81
C ALA A 13 -3.41 -0.67 -2.59
N SER A 14 -3.37 -0.35 -3.90
CA SER A 14 -4.59 -0.24 -4.72
C SER A 14 -5.29 -1.59 -4.92
N LEU A 15 -4.52 -2.66 -5.17
CA LEU A 15 -5.05 -4.03 -5.22
C LEU A 15 -5.68 -4.43 -3.87
N SER A 16 -5.02 -4.15 -2.75
CA SER A 16 -5.60 -4.43 -1.43
C SER A 16 -6.86 -3.61 -1.16
N ILE A 17 -6.92 -2.33 -1.54
CA ILE A 17 -8.12 -1.49 -1.37
C ILE A 17 -9.29 -2.05 -2.18
N ALA A 18 -9.09 -2.33 -3.48
CA ALA A 18 -10.14 -2.88 -4.34
C ALA A 18 -10.67 -4.21 -3.80
N LEU A 19 -9.77 -5.06 -3.30
CA LEU A 19 -10.09 -6.36 -2.73
C LEU A 19 -10.86 -6.24 -1.40
N SER A 20 -10.43 -5.36 -0.49
CA SER A 20 -11.15 -5.07 0.76
C SER A 20 -12.53 -4.44 0.51
N ILE A 21 -12.69 -3.61 -0.52
CA ILE A 21 -13.99 -3.05 -0.94
C ILE A 21 -14.91 -4.17 -1.45
N ALA A 22 -14.41 -5.13 -2.22
CA ALA A 22 -15.19 -6.28 -2.68
C ALA A 22 -15.66 -7.17 -1.52
N VAL A 23 -14.79 -7.44 -0.53
CA VAL A 23 -15.13 -8.15 0.72
C VAL A 23 -16.18 -7.39 1.51
N LEU A 24 -16.02 -6.07 1.68
CA LEU A 24 -16.96 -5.22 2.39
C LEU A 24 -18.34 -5.20 1.71
N ALA A 25 -18.39 -5.04 0.38
CA ALA A 25 -19.63 -5.02 -0.38
C ALA A 25 -20.38 -6.37 -0.34
N CYS A 26 -19.66 -7.50 -0.50
CA CYS A 26 -20.26 -8.82 -0.37
C CYS A 26 -20.77 -9.07 1.06
N SER A 27 -19.99 -8.69 2.08
CA SER A 27 -20.39 -8.83 3.49
C SER A 27 -21.62 -7.99 3.82
N ALA A 28 -21.65 -6.72 3.40
CA ALA A 28 -22.74 -5.80 3.66
C ALA A 28 -24.05 -6.21 2.95
N ARG A 29 -23.97 -6.64 1.68
CA ARG A 29 -25.13 -7.19 0.95
C ARG A 29 -25.68 -8.43 1.64
N THR A 30 -24.79 -9.33 2.05
CA THR A 30 -25.15 -10.58 2.74
C THR A 30 -25.82 -10.29 4.09
N LEU A 31 -25.28 -9.35 4.87
CA LEU A 31 -25.86 -8.93 6.15
C LEU A 31 -27.21 -8.22 5.96
N ALA A 32 -27.38 -7.40 4.91
CA ALA A 32 -28.64 -6.74 4.60
C ALA A 32 -29.75 -7.75 4.27
N ILE A 33 -29.45 -8.76 3.44
CA ILE A 33 -30.40 -9.84 3.11
C ILE A 33 -30.77 -10.65 4.36
N PHE A 34 -29.81 -10.95 5.24
CA PHE A 34 -30.12 -11.57 6.53
C PHE A 34 -31.02 -10.67 7.40
N ASN A 35 -30.70 -9.37 7.50
CA ASN A 35 -31.44 -8.44 8.35
C ASN A 35 -32.91 -8.31 7.92
N ASP A 36 -33.15 -8.20 6.62
CA ASP A 36 -34.47 -8.18 5.99
C ASP A 36 -35.23 -9.51 6.20
N GLN A 37 -34.59 -10.64 5.94
CA GLN A 37 -35.26 -11.95 5.91
C GLN A 37 -35.47 -12.59 7.30
N HIS A 38 -34.64 -12.29 8.31
CA HIS A 38 -34.81 -12.88 9.65
C HIS A 38 -35.93 -12.21 10.48
N THR A 39 -36.32 -10.97 10.15
CA THR A 39 -37.40 -10.26 10.85
C THR A 39 -38.76 -10.49 10.20
N THR A 40 -38.82 -10.58 8.88
CA THR A 40 -40.07 -10.71 8.11
C THR A 40 -40.68 -12.12 8.14
N ASN A 41 -39.86 -13.18 8.25
CA ASN A 41 -40.31 -14.57 8.13
C ASN A 41 -40.68 -15.25 9.48
N ALA A 42 -41.15 -14.48 10.46
CA ALA A 42 -41.30 -14.93 11.85
C ALA A 42 -42.24 -16.14 12.10
N TRP A 43 -43.10 -16.53 11.14
CA TRP A 43 -44.18 -17.50 11.38
C TRP A 43 -44.42 -18.59 10.31
N LEU A 44 -43.75 -18.60 9.15
CA LEU A 44 -44.10 -19.54 8.06
C LEU A 44 -43.04 -20.58 7.63
N LEU A 45 -41.76 -20.43 7.99
CA LEU A 45 -40.79 -21.55 8.09
C LEU A 45 -39.49 -21.08 8.77
N PRO A 46 -38.93 -21.79 9.76
CA PRO A 46 -37.66 -21.41 10.41
C PRO A 46 -36.45 -21.75 9.53
N ILE A 47 -36.28 -21.01 8.44
CA ILE A 47 -35.19 -21.20 7.46
C ILE A 47 -33.84 -20.58 7.90
N TRP A 48 -33.82 -19.93 9.06
CA TRP A 48 -32.63 -19.45 9.76
C TRP A 48 -32.59 -20.05 11.17
N PRO A 49 -31.46 -20.61 11.63
CA PRO A 49 -31.33 -21.12 12.99
C PRO A 49 -31.43 -19.99 14.04
N ASN A 50 -32.09 -20.27 15.17
CA ASN A 50 -32.21 -19.32 16.30
C ASN A 50 -30.87 -18.91 16.95
N HIS A 51 -29.78 -19.61 16.65
CA HIS A 51 -28.46 -19.43 17.26
C HIS A 51 -27.38 -19.27 16.19
N PHE A 52 -27.44 -18.15 15.47
CA PHE A 52 -26.63 -17.88 14.29
C PHE A 52 -25.42 -16.99 14.60
N ASP A 53 -24.20 -17.46 14.33
CA ASP A 53 -22.99 -16.72 14.70
C ASP A 53 -22.57 -15.70 13.63
N LEU A 54 -23.13 -14.49 13.75
CA LEU A 54 -22.79 -13.34 12.91
C LEU A 54 -21.45 -12.68 13.30
N THR A 55 -20.75 -13.15 14.34
CA THR A 55 -19.53 -12.48 14.84
C THR A 55 -18.43 -12.46 13.80
N GLY A 56 -18.27 -13.57 13.05
CA GLY A 56 -17.39 -13.63 11.89
C GLY A 56 -17.74 -12.55 10.87
N LEU A 57 -18.96 -12.52 10.35
CA LEU A 57 -19.40 -11.55 9.32
C LEU A 57 -19.19 -10.09 9.76
N LYS A 58 -19.48 -9.77 11.03
CA LYS A 58 -19.23 -8.43 11.62
C LYS A 58 -17.73 -8.10 11.66
N LEU A 59 -16.87 -9.08 11.97
CA LEU A 59 -15.42 -8.92 11.95
C LEU A 59 -14.86 -8.69 10.54
N LEU A 60 -15.37 -9.33 9.48
CA LEU A 60 -14.91 -9.01 8.10
C LEU A 60 -15.30 -7.59 7.69
N ILE A 61 -16.51 -7.13 8.04
CA ILE A 61 -16.95 -5.74 7.78
C ILE A 61 -16.01 -4.73 8.47
N GLY A 62 -15.74 -4.93 9.77
CA GLY A 62 -14.86 -4.05 10.55
C GLY A 62 -13.41 -4.05 10.07
N THR A 63 -12.82 -5.24 9.90
CA THR A 63 -11.42 -5.39 9.44
C THR A 63 -11.22 -4.86 8.02
N SER A 64 -12.11 -5.16 7.08
CA SER A 64 -12.01 -4.67 5.69
C SER A 64 -12.14 -3.15 5.62
N THR A 65 -13.05 -2.56 6.39
CA THR A 65 -13.18 -1.09 6.49
C THR A 65 -11.90 -0.47 7.04
N GLY A 66 -11.33 -1.04 8.11
CA GLY A 66 -10.06 -0.60 8.68
C GLY A 66 -8.89 -0.69 7.68
N ILE A 67 -8.79 -1.78 6.92
CA ILE A 67 -7.75 -1.98 5.90
C ILE A 67 -7.88 -0.97 4.75
N VAL A 68 -9.12 -0.65 4.30
CA VAL A 68 -9.34 0.42 3.31
C VAL A 68 -8.83 1.76 3.83
N VAL A 69 -9.19 2.15 5.06
CA VAL A 69 -8.77 3.42 5.67
C VAL A 69 -7.25 3.48 5.85
N LEU A 70 -6.63 2.42 6.38
CA LEU A 70 -5.19 2.37 6.63
C LEU A 70 -4.37 2.37 5.33
N ASN A 71 -4.82 1.66 4.29
CA ASN A 71 -4.20 1.74 2.97
C ASN A 71 -4.38 3.13 2.35
N ALA A 72 -5.54 3.79 2.51
CA ALA A 72 -5.75 5.14 2.01
C ALA A 72 -4.80 6.15 2.71
N VAL A 73 -4.63 6.04 4.03
CA VAL A 73 -3.64 6.83 4.80
C VAL A 73 -2.21 6.54 4.31
N ALA A 74 -1.86 5.28 4.04
CA ALA A 74 -0.57 4.89 3.49
C ALA A 74 -0.32 5.55 2.12
N VAL A 75 -1.31 5.52 1.22
CA VAL A 75 -1.25 6.15 -0.11
C VAL A 75 -1.09 7.66 0.01
N VAL A 76 -1.90 8.35 0.84
CA VAL A 76 -1.78 9.79 1.07
C VAL A 76 -0.38 10.16 1.60
N ALA A 77 0.17 9.37 2.52
CA ALA A 77 1.52 9.58 3.05
C ALA A 77 2.64 9.42 2.00
N LEU A 78 2.41 8.72 0.88
CA LEU A 78 3.36 8.66 -0.24
C LEU A 78 3.33 9.90 -1.14
N PHE A 79 2.25 10.68 -1.11
CA PHE A 79 2.09 11.93 -1.86
C PHE A 79 2.44 13.17 -1.05
N VAL A 80 2.14 13.22 0.24
CA VAL A 80 2.40 14.40 1.11
C VAL A 80 3.88 14.45 1.53
N PRO A 81 4.68 15.43 1.04
CA PRO A 81 6.12 15.48 1.32
C PRO A 81 6.44 15.89 2.77
N SER A 82 5.48 16.49 3.48
CA SER A 82 5.65 16.95 4.87
C SER A 82 5.48 15.84 5.91
N MET A 83 5.09 14.62 5.52
CA MET A 83 4.90 13.50 6.45
C MET A 83 6.11 12.55 6.46
N PRO A 84 6.40 11.85 7.59
CA PRO A 84 7.43 10.83 7.66
C PRO A 84 6.95 9.53 6.97
N ALA A 85 6.72 9.59 5.66
CA ALA A 85 6.05 8.59 4.83
C ALA A 85 6.48 7.15 5.12
N SER A 86 7.80 6.91 5.21
CA SER A 86 8.36 5.59 5.47
C SER A 86 7.91 4.97 6.81
N PHE A 87 7.68 5.80 7.84
CA PHE A 87 7.16 5.37 9.15
C PHE A 87 5.64 5.19 9.10
N THR A 88 4.91 6.15 8.53
CA THR A 88 3.44 6.08 8.42
C THR A 88 3.01 4.83 7.65
N VAL A 89 3.65 4.54 6.51
CA VAL A 89 3.34 3.37 5.67
C VAL A 89 3.72 2.05 6.36
N LEU A 90 4.78 2.03 7.18
CA LEU A 90 5.09 0.84 7.99
C LEU A 90 4.05 0.63 9.10
N LEU A 91 3.66 1.68 9.82
CA LEU A 91 2.67 1.59 10.90
C LEU A 91 1.30 1.15 10.36
N SER A 92 0.84 1.72 9.25
CA SER A 92 -0.39 1.29 8.58
C SER A 92 -0.27 -0.14 8.04
N GLY A 93 0.87 -0.52 7.47
CA GLY A 93 1.11 -1.88 6.97
C GLY A 93 1.11 -2.94 8.06
N VAL A 94 1.69 -2.66 9.23
CA VAL A 94 1.62 -3.55 10.41
C VAL A 94 0.18 -3.70 10.87
N LEU A 95 -0.54 -2.60 11.08
CA LEU A 95 -1.92 -2.64 11.60
C LEU A 95 -2.89 -3.30 10.60
N SER A 96 -2.76 -3.02 9.30
CA SER A 96 -3.52 -3.69 8.24
C SER A 96 -3.19 -5.19 8.13
N SER A 97 -1.93 -5.59 8.34
CA SER A 97 -1.56 -7.01 8.38
C SER A 97 -2.21 -7.73 9.56
N ILE A 98 -2.29 -7.09 10.74
CA ILE A 98 -3.01 -7.62 11.91
C ILE A 98 -4.51 -7.75 11.60
N LEU A 99 -5.14 -6.73 11.02
CA LEU A 99 -6.55 -6.80 10.62
C LEU A 99 -6.79 -7.90 9.57
N ALA A 100 -5.88 -8.10 8.62
CA ALA A 100 -5.98 -9.15 7.60
C ALA A 100 -5.84 -10.56 8.20
N LEU A 101 -4.97 -10.74 9.20
CA LEU A 101 -4.88 -11.98 9.98
C LEU A 101 -6.17 -12.26 10.75
N VAL A 102 -6.75 -11.25 11.43
CA VAL A 102 -8.04 -11.39 12.12
C VAL A 102 -9.18 -11.73 11.15
N ALA A 103 -9.20 -11.09 9.96
CA ALA A 103 -10.16 -11.36 8.89
C ALA A 103 -10.06 -12.77 8.30
N LEU A 104 -8.88 -13.39 8.35
CA LEU A 104 -8.64 -14.75 7.88
C LEU A 104 -8.94 -15.80 8.97
N ILE A 105 -8.46 -15.58 10.19
CA ILE A 105 -8.48 -16.57 11.27
C ILE A 105 -9.88 -16.68 11.89
N MET A 106 -10.49 -15.57 12.31
CA MET A 106 -11.75 -15.60 13.07
C MET A 106 -12.90 -16.28 12.32
N PRO A 107 -13.13 -16.05 11.01
CA PRO A 107 -14.21 -16.71 10.28
C PRO A 107 -13.90 -18.19 10.06
N SER A 108 -12.64 -18.54 9.82
CA SER A 108 -12.21 -19.93 9.65
C SER A 108 -12.42 -20.75 10.93
N LEU A 109 -12.13 -20.18 12.11
CA LEU A 109 -12.42 -20.80 13.40
C LEU A 109 -13.93 -20.98 13.61
N LEU A 110 -14.74 -19.93 13.41
CA LEU A 110 -16.20 -20.01 13.59
C LEU A 110 -16.87 -20.99 12.61
N ASN A 111 -16.39 -21.08 11.38
CA ASN A 111 -16.88 -22.05 10.38
C ASN A 111 -16.53 -23.51 10.76
N ASN A 112 -15.50 -23.73 11.58
CA ASN A 112 -15.08 -25.07 12.01
C ASN A 112 -15.87 -25.59 13.22
N GLU A 113 -16.71 -24.75 13.85
CA GLU A 113 -17.64 -25.14 14.92
C GLU A 113 -18.97 -25.71 14.39
N ALA A 114 -19.21 -25.71 13.07
CA ALA A 114 -20.39 -26.31 12.48
C ALA A 114 -20.33 -27.86 12.57
N PRO A 115 -21.46 -28.56 12.84
CA PRO A 115 -22.83 -28.05 12.95
C PRO A 115 -23.25 -27.63 14.38
N ARG A 116 -22.30 -27.43 15.31
CA ARG A 116 -22.59 -27.05 16.71
C ARG A 116 -22.88 -25.55 16.87
N ARG A 117 -22.27 -24.72 16.02
CA ARG A 117 -22.68 -23.34 15.71
C ARG A 117 -22.65 -23.16 14.21
N ASP A 118 -23.77 -22.72 13.64
CA ASP A 118 -23.81 -22.35 12.23
C ASP A 118 -23.47 -20.88 12.01
N THR A 119 -22.68 -20.64 10.97
CA THR A 119 -22.41 -19.31 10.43
C THR A 119 -23.25 -19.11 9.17
N LEU A 120 -23.29 -17.87 8.67
CA LEU A 120 -23.97 -17.59 7.41
C LEU A 120 -23.34 -18.34 6.22
N GLN A 121 -22.03 -18.64 6.28
CA GLN A 121 -21.38 -19.45 5.25
C GLN A 121 -21.76 -20.94 5.35
N THR A 122 -21.64 -21.55 6.53
CA THR A 122 -21.88 -23.00 6.69
C THR A 122 -23.32 -23.34 6.37
N TRP A 123 -24.27 -22.55 6.87
CA TRP A 123 -25.69 -22.69 6.60
C TRP A 123 -26.03 -22.51 5.12
N THR A 124 -25.71 -21.35 4.51
CA THR A 124 -26.15 -21.09 3.13
C THR A 124 -25.48 -21.98 2.08
N CYS A 125 -24.28 -22.51 2.35
CA CYS A 125 -23.67 -23.54 1.52
C CYS A 125 -24.23 -24.95 1.77
N SER A 126 -24.61 -25.31 3.01
CA SER A 126 -25.31 -26.58 3.28
C SER A 126 -26.67 -26.68 2.59
N TRP A 127 -27.34 -25.55 2.32
CA TRP A 127 -28.52 -25.49 1.45
C TRP A 127 -28.22 -25.58 -0.05
N HIS A 128 -26.98 -25.34 -0.49
CA HIS A 128 -26.55 -25.55 -1.87
C HIS A 128 -26.23 -27.03 -2.13
N ASP A 129 -25.63 -27.70 -1.15
CA ASP A 129 -25.35 -29.13 -1.17
C ASP A 129 -26.63 -29.95 -0.92
N LYS A 130 -27.17 -30.53 -2.01
CA LYS A 130 -28.47 -31.25 -2.04
C LYS A 130 -28.57 -32.50 -1.13
N SER A 131 -27.52 -32.82 -0.39
CA SER A 131 -27.46 -33.92 0.58
C SER A 131 -28.07 -33.58 1.93
N THR A 132 -28.07 -32.32 2.37
CA THR A 132 -28.60 -31.94 3.70
C THR A 132 -30.12 -31.82 3.70
N PHE A 133 -30.72 -31.29 2.62
CA PHE A 133 -32.16 -31.02 2.53
C PHE A 133 -32.79 -31.85 1.42
N SER A 134 -33.17 -33.08 1.76
CA SER A 134 -33.59 -34.15 0.83
C SER A 134 -34.84 -33.80 0.01
N GLY A 135 -34.62 -33.20 -1.16
CA GLY A 135 -35.66 -32.86 -2.14
C GLY A 135 -36.33 -31.50 -1.93
N GLN A 136 -35.91 -30.71 -0.94
CA GLN A 136 -36.39 -29.33 -0.79
C GLN A 136 -35.61 -28.38 -1.71
N GLN A 137 -36.32 -27.52 -2.43
CA GLN A 137 -35.71 -26.51 -3.28
C GLN A 137 -35.13 -25.39 -2.39
N PRO A 138 -33.83 -25.08 -2.43
CA PRO A 138 -33.28 -23.96 -1.67
C PRO A 138 -33.84 -22.62 -2.18
N PRO A 139 -33.97 -21.59 -1.34
CA PRO A 139 -34.40 -20.27 -1.78
C PRO A 139 -33.45 -19.72 -2.86
N ALA A 140 -33.99 -19.07 -3.89
CA ALA A 140 -33.23 -18.68 -5.08
C ALA A 140 -31.93 -17.89 -4.75
N GLN A 141 -31.98 -17.01 -3.75
CA GLN A 141 -30.84 -16.24 -3.28
C GLN A 141 -29.76 -17.05 -2.52
N PHE A 142 -30.05 -18.22 -1.94
CA PHE A 142 -29.10 -18.96 -1.09
C PHE A 142 -27.86 -19.43 -1.85
N SER A 143 -28.01 -19.85 -3.12
CA SER A 143 -26.85 -20.18 -3.97
C SER A 143 -25.92 -18.97 -4.18
N THR A 144 -26.49 -17.77 -4.33
CA THR A 144 -25.73 -16.52 -4.44
C THR A 144 -25.08 -16.14 -3.11
N LEU A 145 -25.76 -16.34 -1.97
CA LEU A 145 -25.20 -16.10 -0.64
C LEU A 145 -24.05 -17.06 -0.31
N CYS A 146 -24.14 -18.34 -0.65
CA CYS A 146 -23.02 -19.28 -0.51
C CYS A 146 -21.80 -18.81 -1.33
N HIS A 147 -21.98 -18.42 -2.58
CA HIS A 147 -20.87 -17.92 -3.39
C HIS A 147 -20.28 -16.60 -2.84
N GLN A 148 -21.13 -15.67 -2.38
CA GLN A 148 -20.68 -14.40 -1.79
C GLN A 148 -19.92 -14.62 -0.48
N THR A 149 -20.46 -15.41 0.46
CA THR A 149 -19.76 -15.73 1.72
C THR A 149 -18.46 -16.50 1.48
N ARG A 150 -18.46 -17.52 0.61
CA ARG A 150 -17.27 -18.29 0.25
C ARG A 150 -16.18 -17.41 -0.36
N PHE A 151 -16.51 -16.53 -1.30
CA PHE A 151 -15.58 -15.51 -1.81
C PHE A 151 -15.03 -14.65 -0.67
N THR A 152 -15.92 -14.14 0.18
CA THR A 152 -15.58 -13.23 1.28
C THR A 152 -14.63 -13.86 2.30
N THR A 153 -14.71 -15.17 2.56
CA THR A 153 -13.83 -15.90 3.49
C THR A 153 -12.49 -16.31 2.90
N PHE A 154 -12.40 -16.64 1.60
CA PHE A 154 -11.11 -16.97 0.96
C PHE A 154 -10.31 -15.73 0.52
N THR A 155 -10.97 -14.60 0.26
CA THR A 155 -10.33 -13.36 -0.20
C THR A 155 -9.32 -12.73 0.78
N PRO A 156 -9.46 -12.86 2.11
CA PRO A 156 -8.42 -12.50 3.07
C PRO A 156 -7.03 -13.13 2.82
N ILE A 157 -6.93 -14.26 2.12
CA ILE A 157 -5.65 -14.91 1.80
C ILE A 157 -4.80 -14.02 0.86
N PRO A 158 -5.21 -13.70 -0.39
CA PRO A 158 -4.46 -12.77 -1.23
C PRO A 158 -4.39 -11.35 -0.65
N MET A 159 -5.40 -10.91 0.12
CA MET A 159 -5.36 -9.61 0.82
C MET A 159 -4.19 -9.53 1.80
N LEU A 160 -3.97 -10.57 2.61
CA LEU A 160 -2.84 -10.67 3.53
C LEU A 160 -1.50 -10.69 2.78
N LEU A 161 -1.40 -11.38 1.64
CA LEU A 161 -0.18 -11.38 0.83
C LEU A 161 0.16 -9.97 0.33
N PHE A 162 -0.81 -9.20 -0.18
CA PHE A 162 -0.56 -7.81 -0.59
C PHE A 162 -0.15 -6.91 0.59
N GLN A 163 -0.71 -7.12 1.78
CA GLN A 163 -0.30 -6.40 3.00
C GLN A 163 1.13 -6.71 3.43
N LEU A 164 1.54 -7.99 3.39
CA LEU A 164 2.91 -8.40 3.69
C LEU A 164 3.92 -7.84 2.66
N LEU A 165 3.57 -7.82 1.37
CA LEU A 165 4.40 -7.20 0.33
C LEU A 165 4.52 -5.68 0.52
N LEU A 166 3.41 -4.99 0.83
CA LEU A 166 3.42 -3.56 1.13
C LEU A 166 4.31 -3.24 2.34
N LEU A 167 4.14 -3.98 3.43
CA LEU A 167 4.95 -3.87 4.65
C LEU A 167 6.44 -4.14 4.38
N ALA A 168 6.78 -5.14 3.55
CA ALA A 168 8.16 -5.43 3.16
C ALA A 168 8.80 -4.26 2.40
N THR A 169 8.09 -3.59 1.47
CA THR A 169 8.63 -2.39 0.78
C THR A 169 8.89 -1.23 1.74
N ALA A 170 8.01 -1.02 2.74
CA ALA A 170 8.17 0.02 3.74
C ALA A 170 9.36 -0.26 4.69
N ALA A 171 9.49 -1.50 5.17
CA ALA A 171 10.59 -1.95 6.00
C ALA A 171 11.94 -1.83 5.26
N TYR A 172 12.01 -2.25 4.00
CA TYR A 172 13.22 -2.12 3.17
C TYR A 172 13.63 -0.65 2.98
N ALA A 173 12.66 0.23 2.68
CA ALA A 173 12.90 1.68 2.55
C ALA A 173 13.41 2.32 3.85
N LEU A 174 12.84 1.97 5.00
CA LEU A 174 13.35 2.41 6.31
C LEU A 174 14.75 1.88 6.59
N PHE A 175 15.02 0.61 6.30
CA PHE A 175 16.32 -0.03 6.54
C PHE A 175 17.44 0.60 5.71
N GLN A 176 17.19 0.95 4.45
CA GLN A 176 18.13 1.77 3.66
C GLN A 176 18.35 3.15 4.28
N SER A 177 17.28 3.87 4.68
CA SER A 177 17.47 5.20 5.27
C SER A 177 18.30 5.15 6.55
N ARG A 178 18.08 4.16 7.42
CA ARG A 178 18.89 3.94 8.63
C ARG A 178 20.35 3.60 8.29
N ARG A 179 20.60 2.67 7.36
CA ARG A 179 21.96 2.33 6.90
C ARG A 179 22.72 3.56 6.38
N LEU A 180 22.07 4.38 5.55
CA LEU A 180 22.68 5.59 4.97
C LEU A 180 22.94 6.68 6.03
N THR A 181 22.03 6.86 6.99
CA THR A 181 22.24 7.80 8.12
C THR A 181 23.39 7.33 9.02
N ASN A 182 23.43 6.05 9.40
CA ASN A 182 24.50 5.51 10.25
C ASN A 182 25.88 5.59 9.56
N ALA A 183 25.95 5.32 8.25
CA ALA A 183 27.19 5.45 7.47
C ALA A 183 27.68 6.90 7.33
N ARG A 184 26.76 7.89 7.39
CA ARG A 184 27.13 9.32 7.47
C ARG A 184 27.61 9.70 8.87
N ALA A 185 26.91 9.27 9.91
CA ALA A 185 27.29 9.52 11.30
C ALA A 185 28.69 9.00 11.63
N HIS A 186 29.08 7.83 11.11
CA HIS A 186 30.44 7.31 11.27
C HIS A 186 31.52 8.14 10.56
N ARG A 187 31.19 8.87 9.48
CA ARG A 187 32.16 9.77 8.82
C ARG A 187 32.33 11.05 9.62
N THR A 188 31.23 11.69 10.02
CA THR A 188 31.29 12.92 10.83
C THR A 188 31.83 12.69 12.25
N GLY A 189 31.62 11.51 12.82
CA GLY A 189 32.18 11.13 14.13
C GLY A 189 33.67 10.79 14.12
N GLY A 190 34.26 10.53 12.94
CA GLY A 190 35.70 10.23 12.80
C GLY A 190 36.60 11.47 12.77
N GLU A 191 36.03 12.67 12.69
CA GLU A 191 36.76 13.94 12.51
C GLU A 191 36.92 14.73 13.83
N SER A 192 36.27 14.28 14.91
CA SER A 192 36.27 14.92 16.24
C SER A 192 37.33 14.31 17.18
N GLY A 193 38.55 14.08 16.69
CA GLY A 193 39.59 13.31 17.37
C GLY A 193 40.99 13.94 17.42
N GLU A 194 41.18 15.16 16.93
CA GLU A 194 42.44 15.92 17.00
C GLU A 194 42.22 17.21 17.82
N MET A 195 43.24 17.71 18.51
CA MET A 195 43.09 18.63 19.65
C MET A 195 43.38 20.10 19.33
N GLU A 196 42.52 20.98 19.87
CA GLU A 196 42.66 22.43 20.13
C GLU A 196 43.63 23.29 19.29
N LYS A 197 43.06 24.29 18.58
CA LYS A 197 43.55 25.68 18.58
C LYS A 197 42.40 26.69 18.56
N PRO A 198 42.36 27.67 19.49
CA PRO A 198 41.58 28.90 19.33
C PRO A 198 42.37 29.97 18.55
N LEU A 199 41.66 31.04 18.14
CA LEU A 199 42.13 32.19 17.32
C LEU A 199 42.48 31.83 15.85
N GLU A 200 42.26 32.70 14.85
CA GLU A 200 41.80 34.11 14.85
C GLU A 200 40.57 34.38 13.96
N LEU A 201 39.99 35.58 14.12
CA LEU A 201 38.96 36.16 13.26
C LEU A 201 39.57 36.69 11.95
N GLY A 202 39.54 35.88 10.88
CA GLY A 202 40.13 36.19 9.58
C GLY A 202 39.11 36.56 8.49
N ASP A 203 39.33 37.70 7.86
CA ASP A 203 38.52 38.42 6.85
C ASP A 203 37.80 37.60 5.75
N TYR A 204 36.63 38.09 5.31
CA TYR A 204 35.75 37.48 4.30
C TYR A 204 36.04 38.05 2.90
N HIS A 205 37.01 37.49 2.17
CA HIS A 205 37.10 37.71 0.71
C HIS A 205 37.71 36.53 -0.07
N ALA A 206 36.86 35.71 -0.68
CA ALA A 206 37.24 34.74 -1.71
C ALA A 206 36.15 34.63 -2.79
N GLN A 207 36.54 34.87 -4.05
CA GLN A 207 35.64 34.98 -5.20
C GLN A 207 35.51 33.61 -5.91
N PRO A 208 34.36 33.26 -6.54
CA PRO A 208 34.19 31.94 -7.15
C PRO A 208 35.11 31.73 -8.35
N SER A 209 35.91 30.66 -8.31
CA SER A 209 36.71 30.21 -9.45
C SER A 209 35.91 29.24 -10.32
N PHE A 210 35.75 29.56 -11.61
CA PHE A 210 35.20 28.66 -12.62
C PHE A 210 36.35 27.98 -13.36
N ASP A 211 36.44 26.65 -13.25
CA ASP A 211 37.44 25.85 -13.95
C ASP A 211 37.04 25.66 -15.43
N THR A 212 37.98 25.85 -16.36
CA THR A 212 37.81 25.55 -17.79
C THR A 212 39.16 25.18 -18.41
N LYS A 213 39.14 24.17 -19.29
CA LYS A 213 40.20 23.17 -19.40
C LYS A 213 40.86 23.15 -20.79
N ARG A 214 42.20 23.32 -20.82
CA ARG A 214 43.11 23.16 -21.98
C ARG A 214 42.92 24.22 -23.11
N THR A 215 43.91 24.50 -23.97
CA THR A 215 45.19 23.80 -24.23
C THR A 215 46.37 24.75 -24.51
N VAL A 216 47.57 24.28 -24.19
CA VAL A 216 48.89 24.83 -24.50
C VAL A 216 49.11 25.12 -25.99
N ASN A 217 49.52 26.35 -26.37
CA ASN A 217 50.75 26.66 -27.16
C ASN A 217 50.86 28.15 -27.57
N GLY A 218 52.09 28.64 -27.75
CA GLY A 218 52.40 29.77 -28.63
C GLY A 218 52.55 31.16 -28.00
N SER A 219 53.70 31.82 -28.25
CA SER A 219 54.06 33.20 -27.88
C SER A 219 55.19 33.65 -28.83
N PRO A 220 55.46 34.95 -29.07
CA PRO A 220 54.54 36.08 -29.27
C PRO A 220 54.88 36.97 -30.51
N LYS A 221 54.02 37.96 -30.84
CA LYS A 221 54.29 39.22 -31.62
C LYS A 221 54.93 39.15 -33.03
N SER A 222 54.30 39.81 -34.02
CA SER A 222 54.82 40.97 -34.81
C SER A 222 54.09 41.14 -36.18
N GLY A 223 54.19 42.33 -36.79
CA GLY A 223 53.66 42.67 -38.15
C GLY A 223 52.16 43.04 -38.19
N VAL A 224 51.63 44.15 -38.73
CA VAL A 224 52.00 45.16 -39.77
C VAL A 224 51.49 44.83 -41.20
N SER A 225 50.88 45.86 -41.84
CA SER A 225 50.51 46.01 -43.27
C SER A 225 49.29 45.28 -43.88
N THR A 226 48.14 45.97 -43.83
CA THR A 226 47.35 46.44 -45.00
C THR A 226 46.98 45.52 -46.20
N SER A 227 45.65 45.44 -46.42
CA SER A 227 44.91 45.81 -47.65
C SER A 227 44.37 44.74 -48.63
N VAL A 228 43.27 45.15 -49.32
CA VAL A 228 42.58 44.56 -50.50
C VAL A 228 41.78 43.26 -50.23
N GLY A 229 40.51 43.18 -50.70
CA GLY A 229 39.70 41.95 -50.51
C GLY A 229 38.17 41.95 -50.78
N THR A 230 37.63 42.85 -51.60
CA THR A 230 36.37 42.71 -52.40
C THR A 230 35.20 41.80 -51.89
N VAL A 231 34.17 42.46 -51.34
CA VAL A 231 32.71 42.16 -51.36
C VAL A 231 32.24 41.41 -52.63
N PRO A 232 31.29 40.42 -52.63
CA PRO A 232 30.02 40.37 -51.88
C PRO A 232 29.85 39.04 -51.06
N ALA A 233 28.72 38.33 -50.82
CA ALA A 233 27.37 38.32 -51.41
C ALA A 233 26.23 37.68 -50.56
N LYS A 234 25.10 37.40 -51.22
CA LYS A 234 23.79 36.85 -50.79
C LYS A 234 23.84 35.33 -50.46
N GLY A 235 22.88 34.76 -49.72
CA GLY A 235 21.73 35.34 -49.01
C GLY A 235 20.50 34.40 -48.96
N ALA A 236 19.41 34.87 -48.33
CA ALA A 236 17.99 34.45 -48.45
C ALA A 236 17.64 32.94 -48.46
N LEU A 237 17.03 32.41 -47.40
CA LEU A 237 15.55 32.41 -47.15
C LEU A 237 14.75 31.51 -48.13
N GLY A 238 14.18 30.45 -47.55
CA GLY A 238 13.21 29.51 -48.13
C GLY A 238 12.68 28.63 -47.01
#